data_AF-A0A183GSQ6-F1
#
_entry.id   AF-A0A183GSQ6-F1
#
_cell.length_a   1.000
_cell.length_b   1.000
_cell.length_c   1.000
_cell.angle_alpha   90.00
_cell.angle_beta   90.00
_cell.angle_gamma   90.00
#
_symmetry.space_group_name_H-M   'P 1'
#
loop_
_entity.id
_entity.type
_entity.pdbx_description
1 polymer ?
#
loop_
_entity_poly.entity_id
_entity_poly.type
_entity_poly.pdbx_seq_one_letter_code
_entity_poly.pdbx_strand_id
1 'polypeptide(L)'
;IYAQPINDEIFEIFHCNRWRESASVEIIHLDAALLPTVPVEIVINNLTSVGIPPLPLLNNPFISDDVKNLQCQMFDDCTCVPAETKANCYCKNLPIGTWFKSKRNQLPVLYPSLTFRQDASARVQATVTNMVTGEIVLSFQDTLETEILVDDDVCRVTASDLKGCYNRVKGSVAEAICFSSRDGSLAEIVCGETSFTIPCNTTESRSDLRFSLTKARINFACVVSCGRVTTSFDIAGILKFTASAQGLVEQWLSGESVSLSEIQWPDLAHIARVFLQWHKTLAIAIVTLLIAIAITYLVFTTCGMRIIFWLGTQHAKSLLQLVGLFWRFLRFTCVNLIVSAHRKQQ
;
A
#
# COMPACT_ATOMS: atom_id res chain seq x y z
N ILE A 1 44.36 -2.29 -8.45
CA ILE A 1 43.28 -2.60 -7.48
C ILE A 1 42.77 -3.97 -7.87
N TYR A 2 42.67 -4.91 -6.92
CA TYR A 2 42.12 -6.24 -7.17
C TYR A 2 41.04 -6.51 -6.13
N ALA A 3 40.00 -7.23 -6.49
CA ALA A 3 39.01 -7.67 -5.51
C ALA A 3 39.53 -8.90 -4.77
N GLN A 4 39.19 -8.97 -3.50
CA GLN A 4 39.35 -10.14 -2.68
C GLN A 4 37.97 -10.60 -2.22
N PRO A 5 37.63 -11.89 -2.34
CA PRO A 5 36.36 -12.39 -1.84
C PRO A 5 36.25 -12.17 -0.33
N ILE A 6 35.05 -11.85 0.13
CA ILE A 6 34.77 -11.61 1.56
C ILE A 6 34.69 -12.96 2.31
N ASN A 7 34.25 -14.02 1.64
CA ASN A 7 34.12 -15.38 2.14
C ASN A 7 34.34 -16.42 1.02
N ASP A 8 34.47 -17.69 1.41
CA ASP A 8 34.66 -18.81 0.48
C ASP A 8 33.34 -19.39 -0.09
N GLU A 9 32.20 -18.73 0.19
CA GLU A 9 30.89 -19.18 -0.27
C GLU A 9 30.63 -18.70 -1.70
N ILE A 10 30.31 -19.62 -2.60
CA ILE A 10 30.03 -19.33 -4.00
C ILE A 10 28.55 -19.59 -4.25
N PHE A 11 27.89 -18.62 -4.87
CA PHE A 11 26.48 -18.72 -5.25
C PHE A 11 26.34 -18.66 -6.76
N GLU A 12 25.51 -19.52 -7.32
CA GLU A 12 25.11 -19.47 -8.72
C GLU A 12 23.73 -18.85 -8.82
N ILE A 13 23.61 -17.80 -9.64
CA ILE A 13 22.32 -17.23 -10.02
C ILE A 13 21.97 -17.80 -11.39
N PHE A 14 20.88 -18.56 -11.47
CA PHE A 14 20.45 -19.23 -12.70
C PHE A 14 19.00 -18.90 -13.04
N HIS A 15 18.64 -19.07 -14.30
CA HIS A 15 17.30 -18.80 -14.80
C HIS A 15 16.74 -20.01 -15.56
N CYS A 16 15.44 -20.29 -15.37
CA CYS A 16 14.75 -21.40 -16.02
C CYS A 16 14.12 -20.94 -17.34
N ASN A 17 14.86 -21.04 -18.44
CA ASN A 17 14.39 -20.64 -19.77
C ASN A 17 13.20 -21.47 -20.30
N ARG A 18 13.00 -22.68 -19.79
CA ARG A 18 11.93 -23.60 -20.20
C ARG A 18 11.40 -24.36 -19.00
N TRP A 19 10.07 -24.42 -18.89
CA TRP A 19 9.37 -25.22 -17.90
C TRP A 19 8.72 -26.42 -18.59
N ARG A 20 8.79 -27.60 -17.96
CA ARG A 20 8.06 -28.78 -18.39
C ARG A 20 6.78 -28.86 -17.56
N GLU A 21 5.65 -28.66 -18.23
CA GLU A 21 4.34 -28.78 -17.60
C GLU A 21 4.01 -30.26 -17.36
N SER A 22 3.37 -30.52 -16.23
CA SER A 22 2.89 -31.85 -15.85
C SER A 22 1.67 -31.66 -14.97
N ALA A 23 0.57 -32.34 -15.31
CA ALA A 23 -0.63 -32.41 -14.49
C ALA A 23 -0.74 -33.82 -13.91
N SER A 24 -1.08 -33.92 -12.63
CA SER A 24 -1.42 -35.19 -11.99
C SER A 24 -2.93 -35.24 -11.85
N VAL A 25 -3.56 -36.26 -12.43
CA VAL A 25 -5.00 -36.50 -12.34
C VAL A 25 -5.21 -37.77 -11.55
N GLU A 26 -5.98 -37.70 -10.47
CA GLU A 26 -6.41 -38.88 -9.73
C GLU A 26 -7.75 -39.34 -10.29
N ILE A 27 -7.79 -40.59 -10.76
CA ILE A 27 -9.01 -41.22 -11.31
C ILE A 27 -9.37 -42.37 -10.38
N ILE A 28 -10.55 -42.29 -9.79
CA ILE A 28 -11.08 -43.34 -8.92
C ILE A 28 -12.15 -44.11 -9.72
N HIS A 29 -11.92 -45.41 -9.92
CA HIS A 29 -12.91 -46.30 -10.53
C HIS A 29 -13.80 -46.91 -9.44
N LEU A 30 -15.11 -46.69 -9.51
CA LEU A 30 -16.08 -47.38 -8.66
C LEU A 30 -16.70 -48.54 -9.43
N ASP A 31 -16.28 -49.76 -9.12
CA ASP A 31 -16.94 -50.99 -9.55
C ASP A 31 -18.29 -51.13 -8.81
N ALA A 32 -19.38 -50.75 -9.45
CA ALA A 32 -20.72 -51.08 -8.94
C ALA A 32 -20.95 -52.59 -9.09
N ALA A 33 -20.93 -53.32 -7.99
CA ALA A 33 -21.12 -54.76 -7.94
C ALA A 33 -22.53 -55.19 -8.37
N LEU A 34 -22.77 -55.42 -9.67
CA LEU A 34 -23.88 -56.24 -10.21
C LEU A 34 -23.48 -56.92 -11.54
N LEU A 35 -22.72 -58.04 -11.46
CA LEU A 35 -22.51 -59.13 -12.47
C LEU A 35 -21.85 -58.80 -13.85
N PRO A 36 -21.21 -59.83 -14.47
CA PRO A 36 -19.79 -60.13 -14.31
C PRO A 36 -18.87 -59.07 -14.94
N THR A 37 -17.76 -58.84 -14.24
CA THR A 37 -16.67 -57.91 -14.54
C THR A 37 -16.08 -58.12 -15.93
N VAL A 38 -16.42 -57.25 -16.88
CA VAL A 38 -15.60 -57.02 -18.06
C VAL A 38 -14.55 -55.98 -17.65
N PRO A 39 -13.24 -56.26 -17.75
CA PRO A 39 -12.22 -55.26 -17.45
C PRO A 39 -12.30 -54.16 -18.50
N VAL A 40 -12.72 -52.96 -18.08
CA VAL A 40 -12.66 -51.75 -18.93
C VAL A 40 -11.23 -51.23 -18.88
N GLU A 41 -10.44 -51.45 -19.92
CA GLU A 41 -9.15 -50.78 -20.08
C GLU A 41 -9.37 -49.31 -20.48
N ILE A 42 -9.34 -48.41 -19.48
CA ILE A 42 -9.32 -46.97 -19.73
C ILE A 42 -7.91 -46.61 -20.20
N VAL A 43 -7.73 -46.39 -21.50
CA VAL A 43 -6.46 -45.93 -22.06
C VAL A 43 -6.47 -44.41 -22.15
N ILE A 44 -5.73 -43.75 -21.25
CA ILE A 44 -5.53 -42.30 -21.28
C ILE A 44 -4.50 -42.00 -22.37
N ASN A 45 -4.98 -41.69 -23.57
CA ASN A 45 -4.10 -41.56 -24.73
C ASN A 45 -3.31 -40.25 -24.76
N ASN A 46 -3.83 -39.13 -24.24
CA ASN A 46 -3.12 -37.85 -24.09
C ASN A 46 -3.92 -36.82 -23.26
N LEU A 47 -3.23 -35.96 -22.51
CA LEU A 47 -3.81 -34.71 -21.96
C LEU A 47 -3.69 -33.65 -23.06
N THR A 48 -4.82 -33.11 -23.55
CA THR A 48 -4.84 -32.32 -24.79
C THR A 48 -4.39 -30.88 -24.57
N SER A 49 -4.76 -30.26 -23.45
CA SER A 49 -4.27 -28.92 -23.11
C SER A 49 -4.54 -28.55 -21.66
N VAL A 50 -3.55 -27.96 -21.00
CA VAL A 50 -3.72 -27.24 -19.73
C VAL A 50 -3.55 -25.75 -20.01
N GLY A 51 -4.62 -24.99 -19.84
CA GLY A 51 -4.61 -23.54 -19.88
C GLY A 51 -4.16 -22.98 -18.54
N ILE A 52 -2.91 -22.53 -18.48
CA ILE A 52 -2.36 -21.80 -17.34
C ILE A 52 -2.32 -20.31 -17.70
N PRO A 53 -2.84 -19.39 -16.85
CA PRO A 53 -2.69 -17.96 -17.08
C PRO A 53 -1.19 -17.59 -17.16
N PRO A 54 -0.82 -16.46 -17.78
CA PRO A 54 0.57 -16.03 -17.80
C PRO A 54 1.11 -15.87 -16.37
N LEU A 55 2.13 -16.65 -16.02
CA LEU A 55 2.79 -16.62 -14.71
C LEU A 55 4.15 -15.91 -14.83
N PRO A 56 4.21 -14.57 -14.76
CA PRO A 56 5.46 -13.82 -14.94
C PRO A 56 6.54 -14.19 -13.91
N LEU A 57 6.11 -14.72 -12.76
CA LEU A 57 6.99 -15.21 -11.70
C LEU A 57 7.85 -16.40 -12.11
N LEU A 58 7.46 -17.16 -13.14
CA LEU A 58 8.30 -18.21 -13.72
C LEU A 58 9.56 -17.65 -14.39
N ASN A 59 9.56 -16.34 -14.71
CA ASN A 59 10.71 -15.63 -15.26
C ASN A 59 11.72 -15.18 -14.18
N ASN A 60 11.48 -15.46 -12.90
CA ASN A 60 12.39 -15.03 -11.84
C ASN A 60 13.69 -15.86 -11.83
N PRO A 61 14.84 -15.24 -11.48
CA PRO A 61 16.07 -15.98 -11.25
C PRO A 61 16.04 -16.72 -9.90
N PHE A 62 16.79 -17.82 -9.82
CA PHE A 62 17.00 -18.62 -8.62
C PHE A 62 18.46 -18.57 -8.21
N ILE A 63 18.73 -18.87 -6.93
CA ILE A 63 20.08 -18.91 -6.37
C ILE A 63 20.33 -20.33 -5.85
N SER A 64 21.49 -20.89 -6.18
CA SER A 64 22.00 -22.17 -5.68
C SER A 64 23.36 -21.98 -5.00
N ASP A 65 23.66 -22.78 -3.98
CA ASP A 65 24.95 -22.84 -3.27
C ASP A 65 25.78 -24.09 -3.64
N ASP A 66 25.31 -24.93 -4.57
CA ASP A 66 25.97 -26.19 -4.95
C ASP A 66 27.00 -26.03 -6.08
N VAL A 67 27.78 -24.95 -6.08
CA VAL A 67 28.81 -24.73 -7.11
C VAL A 67 30.18 -24.51 -6.51
N LYS A 68 31.13 -25.35 -6.93
CA LYS A 68 32.51 -25.37 -6.42
C LYS A 68 33.53 -24.69 -7.34
N ASN A 69 33.22 -24.53 -8.63
CA ASN A 69 34.15 -23.99 -9.62
C ASN A 69 33.41 -23.09 -10.61
N LEU A 70 33.51 -21.76 -10.44
CA LEU A 70 33.04 -20.77 -11.39
C LEU A 70 34.21 -19.98 -11.95
N GLN A 71 34.24 -19.76 -13.26
CA GLN A 71 35.12 -18.78 -13.87
C GLN A 71 34.49 -17.40 -13.66
N CYS A 72 34.89 -16.73 -12.59
CA CYS A 72 34.35 -15.43 -12.22
C CYS A 72 34.91 -14.34 -13.15
N GLN A 73 34.05 -13.72 -13.95
CA GLN A 73 34.35 -12.43 -14.55
C GLN A 73 33.90 -11.33 -13.59
N MET A 74 34.85 -10.58 -13.06
CA MET A 74 34.55 -9.46 -12.17
C MET A 74 34.15 -8.24 -13.00
N PHE A 75 33.01 -7.64 -12.66
CA PHE A 75 32.64 -6.31 -13.12
C PHE A 75 32.82 -5.33 -11.95
N ASP A 76 33.67 -4.33 -12.11
CA ASP A 76 34.03 -3.39 -11.06
C ASP A 76 33.07 -2.18 -11.02
N ASP A 77 32.18 -2.17 -10.02
CA ASP A 77 31.40 -0.98 -9.66
C ASP A 77 31.95 -0.41 -8.35
N CYS A 78 33.19 0.08 -8.44
CA CYS A 78 33.96 0.63 -7.33
C CYS A 78 34.31 2.09 -7.60
N THR A 79 34.10 2.97 -6.61
CA THR A 79 34.51 4.38 -6.66
C THR A 79 35.72 4.58 -5.77
N CYS A 80 36.82 5.02 -6.36
CA CYS A 80 38.06 5.30 -5.64
C CYS A 80 38.29 6.80 -5.52
N VAL A 81 38.47 7.26 -4.28
CA VAL A 81 38.85 8.64 -3.98
C VAL A 81 40.35 8.69 -3.65
N PRO A 82 41.14 9.53 -4.35
CA PRO A 82 42.54 9.70 -4.03
C PRO A 82 42.71 10.45 -2.70
N ALA A 83 43.66 10.02 -1.86
CA ALA A 83 44.15 10.81 -0.73
C ALA A 83 45.69 10.88 -0.77
N GLU A 84 46.29 11.79 0.00
CA GLU A 84 47.70 12.19 -0.13
C GLU A 84 48.72 11.04 -0.14
N THR A 85 48.46 9.95 0.59
CA THR A 85 49.36 8.78 0.66
C THR A 85 48.67 7.44 0.40
N LYS A 86 47.33 7.41 0.33
CA LYS A 86 46.53 6.20 0.12
C LYS A 86 45.28 6.54 -0.67
N ALA A 87 44.90 5.70 -1.62
CA ALA A 87 43.58 5.78 -2.25
C ALA A 87 42.57 4.98 -1.41
N ASN A 88 41.37 5.53 -1.18
CA ASN A 88 40.29 4.81 -0.53
C ASN A 88 39.24 4.42 -1.57
N CYS A 89 38.96 3.12 -1.68
CA CYS A 89 38.04 2.58 -2.67
C CYS A 89 36.82 2.01 -1.98
N TYR A 90 35.65 2.41 -2.47
CA TYR A 90 34.36 1.95 -1.98
C TYR A 90 33.66 1.19 -3.11
N CYS A 91 33.38 -0.08 -2.89
CA CYS A 91 32.66 -0.93 -3.83
C CYS A 91 31.24 -1.20 -3.31
N LYS A 92 30.28 -1.34 -4.22
CA LYS A 92 28.95 -1.83 -3.83
C LYS A 92 29.07 -3.28 -3.36
N ASN A 93 28.65 -3.52 -2.11
CA ASN A 93 28.59 -4.87 -1.55
C ASN A 93 27.14 -5.37 -1.63
N LEU A 94 26.91 -6.45 -2.36
CA LEU A 94 25.65 -7.18 -2.39
C LEU A 94 25.80 -8.40 -1.48
N PRO A 95 25.20 -8.41 -0.27
CA PRO A 95 25.38 -9.50 0.68
C PRO A 95 24.48 -10.69 0.32
N ILE A 96 24.75 -11.34 -0.82
CA ILE A 96 23.96 -12.47 -1.35
C ILE A 96 23.85 -13.58 -0.31
N GLY A 97 24.94 -13.88 0.42
CA GLY A 97 24.94 -14.93 1.44
C GLY A 97 23.98 -14.67 2.59
N THR A 98 23.84 -13.42 3.08
CA THR A 98 22.87 -13.12 4.16
C THR A 98 21.44 -13.15 3.64
N TRP A 99 21.23 -12.73 2.39
CA TRP A 99 19.94 -12.79 1.73
C TRP A 99 19.48 -14.24 1.51
N PHE A 100 20.36 -15.10 1.00
CA PHE A 100 20.10 -16.52 0.73
C PHE A 100 19.83 -17.33 2.00
N LYS A 101 20.58 -17.05 3.08
CA LYS A 101 20.40 -17.70 4.39
C LYS A 101 19.14 -17.25 5.14
N SER A 102 18.45 -16.21 4.66
CA SER A 102 17.20 -15.77 5.27
C SER A 102 16.09 -16.78 4.99
N LYS A 103 15.47 -17.31 6.04
CA LYS A 103 14.33 -18.26 5.94
C LYS A 103 13.18 -17.76 5.05
N ARG A 104 13.07 -16.44 4.83
CA ARG A 104 12.04 -15.82 3.98
C ARG A 104 12.30 -15.95 2.47
N ASN A 105 13.53 -16.30 2.09
CA ASN A 105 14.01 -16.38 0.72
C ASN A 105 14.44 -17.81 0.34
N GLN A 106 14.41 -18.74 1.29
CA GLN A 106 14.64 -20.16 1.04
C GLN A 106 13.36 -20.81 0.52
N LEU A 107 13.53 -21.82 -0.34
CA LEU A 107 12.43 -22.66 -0.78
C LEU A 107 11.89 -23.50 0.40
N PRO A 108 10.58 -23.76 0.48
CA PRO A 108 9.55 -23.39 -0.49
C PRO A 108 9.11 -21.92 -0.38
N VAL A 109 8.97 -21.25 -1.52
CA VAL A 109 8.44 -19.87 -1.60
C VAL A 109 7.02 -19.91 -2.15
N LEU A 110 6.07 -19.43 -1.35
CA LEU A 110 4.65 -19.44 -1.68
C LEU A 110 4.20 -18.05 -2.18
N TYR A 111 3.62 -18.02 -3.37
CA TYR A 111 2.97 -16.86 -3.97
C TYR A 111 1.47 -17.12 -4.16
N PRO A 112 0.66 -16.09 -4.42
CA PRO A 112 -0.78 -16.26 -4.63
C PRO A 112 -1.15 -17.21 -5.76
N SER A 113 -0.43 -17.20 -6.88
CA SER A 113 -0.75 -18.01 -8.06
C SER A 113 0.10 -19.27 -8.23
N LEU A 114 1.18 -19.41 -7.47
CA LEU A 114 2.12 -20.52 -7.61
C LEU A 114 3.00 -20.69 -6.38
N THR A 115 3.56 -21.88 -6.23
CA THR A 115 4.53 -22.20 -5.19
C THR A 115 5.79 -22.76 -5.82
N PHE A 116 6.96 -22.19 -5.48
CA PHE A 116 8.23 -22.82 -5.81
C PHE A 116 8.65 -23.76 -4.68
N ARG A 117 9.03 -24.98 -5.05
CA ARG A 117 9.55 -26.01 -4.14
C ARG A 117 10.79 -26.63 -4.74
N GLN A 118 11.55 -27.31 -3.90
CA GLN A 118 12.64 -28.16 -4.36
C GLN A 118 12.15 -29.61 -4.39
N ASP A 119 12.34 -30.26 -5.53
CA ASP A 119 12.10 -31.69 -5.72
C ASP A 119 13.16 -32.53 -4.99
N ALA A 120 12.91 -33.83 -4.78
CA ALA A 120 13.85 -34.76 -4.16
C ALA A 120 15.21 -34.83 -4.89
N SER A 121 15.23 -34.50 -6.18
CA SER A 121 16.43 -34.41 -7.02
C SER A 121 17.09 -33.01 -6.99
N ALA A 122 16.82 -32.19 -5.98
CA ALA A 122 17.34 -30.83 -5.82
C ALA A 122 16.96 -29.81 -6.92
N ARG A 123 16.03 -30.16 -7.82
CA ARG A 123 15.54 -29.28 -8.90
C ARG A 123 14.42 -28.37 -8.41
N VAL A 124 14.30 -27.18 -9.02
CA VAL A 124 13.19 -26.28 -8.73
C VAL A 124 11.93 -26.74 -9.46
N GLN A 125 10.83 -26.86 -8.71
CA GLN A 125 9.50 -27.20 -9.21
C GLN A 125 8.54 -26.05 -8.89
N ALA A 126 7.70 -25.68 -9.86
CA ALA A 126 6.61 -24.73 -9.67
C ALA A 126 5.27 -25.48 -9.63
N THR A 127 4.49 -25.25 -8.59
CA THR A 127 3.14 -25.81 -8.41
C THR A 127 2.12 -24.70 -8.50
N VAL A 128 1.22 -24.76 -9.47
CA VAL A 128 0.10 -23.83 -9.63
C VAL A 128 -1.09 -24.37 -8.84
N THR A 129 -1.64 -23.58 -7.94
CA THR A 129 -2.66 -24.04 -6.96
C THR A 129 -4.05 -23.48 -7.22
N ASN A 130 -4.19 -22.56 -8.17
CA ASN A 130 -5.41 -21.82 -8.46
C ASN A 130 -5.47 -21.41 -9.92
N MET A 131 -6.67 -21.08 -10.39
CA MET A 131 -6.92 -20.58 -11.75
C MET A 131 -6.40 -21.51 -12.86
N VAL A 132 -6.29 -22.82 -12.60
CA VAL A 132 -5.90 -23.80 -13.62
C VAL A 132 -7.17 -24.22 -14.36
N THR A 133 -7.15 -24.06 -15.68
CA THR A 133 -8.18 -24.62 -16.55
C THR A 133 -7.53 -25.73 -17.38
N GLY A 134 -8.18 -26.88 -17.50
CA GLY A 134 -7.62 -28.00 -18.24
C GLY A 134 -8.71 -28.73 -19.00
N GLU A 135 -8.38 -29.18 -20.20
CA GLU A 135 -9.21 -30.09 -20.97
C GLU A 135 -8.55 -31.47 -20.94
N ILE A 136 -9.30 -32.48 -20.50
CA ILE A 136 -8.86 -33.87 -20.47
C ILE A 136 -9.76 -34.63 -21.42
N VAL A 137 -9.18 -35.16 -22.49
CA VAL A 137 -9.88 -36.04 -23.43
C VAL A 137 -9.61 -37.48 -23.03
N LEU A 138 -10.66 -38.16 -22.56
CA LEU A 138 -10.63 -39.58 -22.25
C LEU A 138 -11.10 -40.38 -23.47
N SER A 139 -10.33 -41.39 -23.86
CA SER A 139 -10.68 -42.31 -24.94
C SER A 139 -11.00 -43.67 -24.35
N PHE A 140 -12.16 -44.21 -24.68
CA PHE A 140 -12.58 -45.55 -24.28
C PHE A 140 -12.55 -46.46 -25.51
N GLN A 141 -12.08 -47.71 -25.37
CA GLN A 141 -12.01 -48.64 -26.50
C GLN A 141 -13.39 -49.16 -26.91
N ASP A 142 -14.33 -49.23 -25.97
CA ASP A 142 -15.69 -49.71 -26.17
C ASP A 142 -16.72 -48.57 -26.26
N THR A 143 -17.84 -48.83 -26.93
CA THR A 143 -18.99 -47.91 -26.98
C THR A 143 -19.72 -47.91 -25.63
N LEU A 144 -19.24 -47.08 -24.70
CA LEU A 144 -19.88 -46.84 -23.41
C LEU A 144 -20.90 -45.71 -23.55
N GLU A 145 -22.15 -45.96 -23.13
CA GLU A 145 -23.10 -44.88 -22.88
C GLU A 145 -22.68 -44.16 -21.60
N THR A 146 -22.13 -42.96 -21.74
CA THR A 146 -21.66 -42.15 -20.61
C THR A 146 -22.74 -41.18 -20.15
N GLU A 147 -23.13 -41.24 -18.88
CA GLU A 147 -23.93 -40.20 -18.22
C GLU A 147 -23.04 -39.41 -17.26
N ILE A 148 -23.11 -38.07 -17.34
CA ILE A 148 -22.35 -37.20 -16.43
C ILE A 148 -23.14 -37.09 -15.12
N LEU A 149 -22.67 -37.81 -14.10
CA LEU A 149 -23.18 -37.68 -12.74
C LEU A 149 -22.34 -36.63 -12.00
N VAL A 150 -22.97 -35.50 -11.68
CA VAL A 150 -22.38 -34.51 -10.76
C VAL A 150 -22.86 -34.86 -9.36
N ASP A 151 -21.92 -35.16 -8.45
CA ASP A 151 -22.25 -35.37 -7.05
C ASP A 151 -22.50 -34.00 -6.40
N ASP A 152 -23.78 -33.65 -6.27
CA ASP A 152 -24.19 -32.41 -5.63
C ASP A 152 -24.08 -32.56 -4.11
N ASP A 153 -23.07 -31.91 -3.52
CA ASP A 153 -22.91 -31.82 -2.05
C ASP A 153 -23.11 -30.38 -1.57
N VAL A 154 -23.57 -30.23 -0.33
CA VAL A 154 -23.75 -28.94 0.32
C VAL A 154 -22.48 -28.60 1.07
N CYS A 155 -21.69 -27.68 0.52
CA CYS A 155 -20.50 -27.15 1.18
C CYS A 155 -20.77 -25.84 1.88
N ARG A 156 -20.22 -25.71 3.09
CA ARG A 156 -20.22 -24.50 3.90
C ARG A 156 -18.79 -24.08 4.19
N VAL A 157 -18.46 -22.86 3.79
CA VAL A 157 -17.14 -22.28 4.03
C VAL A 157 -17.25 -21.11 5.01
N THR A 158 -16.29 -21.06 5.93
CA THR A 158 -16.07 -19.91 6.79
C THR A 158 -14.62 -19.46 6.67
N ALA A 159 -14.38 -18.16 6.53
CA ALA A 159 -13.05 -17.62 6.35
C ALA A 159 -12.66 -16.64 7.46
N SER A 160 -11.37 -16.60 7.79
CA SER A 160 -10.79 -15.59 8.67
C SER A 160 -10.60 -14.26 7.94
N ASP A 161 -10.41 -13.19 8.70
CA ASP A 161 -9.99 -11.90 8.15
C ASP A 161 -8.66 -11.99 7.37
N LEU A 162 -8.55 -11.18 6.31
CA LEU A 162 -7.35 -11.11 5.47
C LEU A 162 -6.15 -10.55 6.24
N LYS A 163 -5.02 -11.27 6.15
CA LYS A 163 -3.74 -10.86 6.72
C LYS A 163 -2.69 -10.75 5.63
N GLY A 164 -1.93 -9.65 5.60
CA GLY A 164 -0.79 -9.50 4.69
C GLY A 164 -0.63 -8.09 4.14
N CYS A 165 -0.11 -8.01 2.93
CA CYS A 165 0.20 -6.76 2.25
C CYS A 165 -0.52 -6.67 0.91
N TYR A 166 -0.86 -5.45 0.51
CA TYR A 166 -1.32 -5.15 -0.84
C TYR A 166 -0.14 -4.66 -1.71
N ASN A 167 -0.26 -4.77 -3.04
CA ASN A 167 0.77 -4.42 -4.03
C ASN A 167 2.12 -5.12 -3.78
N ARG A 168 2.08 -6.39 -3.37
CA ARG A 168 3.28 -7.20 -3.11
C ARG A 168 3.15 -8.57 -3.74
N VAL A 169 4.28 -9.09 -4.21
CA VAL A 169 4.38 -10.42 -4.82
C VAL A 169 3.91 -11.53 -3.87
N LYS A 170 4.23 -11.44 -2.58
CA LYS A 170 3.77 -12.40 -1.55
C LYS A 170 2.28 -12.30 -1.23
N GLY A 171 1.64 -11.18 -1.58
CA GLY A 171 0.21 -10.94 -1.40
C GLY A 171 -0.29 -10.97 0.04
N SER A 172 -1.54 -11.40 0.19
CA SER A 172 -2.25 -11.59 1.44
C SER A 172 -2.85 -12.98 1.53
N VAL A 173 -3.13 -13.45 2.74
CA VAL A 173 -3.69 -14.78 3.01
C VAL A 173 -4.91 -14.67 3.92
N ALA A 174 -5.92 -15.50 3.65
CA ALA A 174 -7.03 -15.78 4.55
C ALA A 174 -7.10 -17.29 4.78
N GLU A 175 -7.30 -17.69 6.04
CA GLU A 175 -7.54 -19.09 6.37
C GLU A 175 -9.02 -19.39 6.13
N ALA A 176 -9.31 -20.37 5.27
CA ALA A 176 -10.65 -20.86 5.01
C ALA A 176 -10.83 -22.25 5.62
N ILE A 177 -11.98 -22.44 6.25
CA ILE A 177 -12.42 -23.69 6.81
C ILE A 177 -13.60 -24.17 5.99
N CYS A 178 -13.51 -25.38 5.44
CA CYS A 178 -14.58 -25.99 4.66
C CYS A 178 -15.19 -27.19 5.36
N PHE A 179 -16.52 -27.24 5.31
CA PHE A 179 -17.35 -28.36 5.75
C PHE A 179 -18.21 -28.85 4.58
N SER A 180 -18.34 -30.15 4.44
CA SER A 180 -19.18 -30.83 3.44
C SER A 180 -20.00 -31.94 4.11
N SER A 181 -21.05 -32.42 3.43
CA SER A 181 -21.85 -33.53 3.98
C SER A 181 -21.14 -34.88 3.81
N ARG A 182 -20.16 -34.96 2.90
CA ARG A 182 -19.32 -36.14 2.65
C ARG A 182 -17.84 -35.84 2.79
N ASP A 183 -17.05 -36.85 3.15
CA ASP A 183 -15.60 -36.74 3.19
C ASP A 183 -14.98 -36.81 1.80
N GLY A 184 -13.94 -36.02 1.56
CA GLY A 184 -13.15 -36.04 0.32
C GLY A 184 -13.78 -35.24 -0.83
N SER A 185 -14.76 -34.38 -0.55
CA SER A 185 -15.32 -33.49 -1.58
C SER A 185 -14.38 -32.32 -1.89
N LEU A 186 -14.40 -31.83 -3.13
CA LEU A 186 -13.64 -30.66 -3.56
C LEU A 186 -14.61 -29.50 -3.79
N ALA A 187 -14.33 -28.35 -3.19
CA ALA A 187 -15.08 -27.12 -3.40
C ALA A 187 -14.32 -26.14 -4.28
N GLU A 188 -15.03 -25.53 -5.22
CA GLU A 188 -14.54 -24.36 -5.94
C GLU A 188 -15.03 -23.09 -5.24
N ILE A 189 -14.10 -22.19 -4.92
CA ILE A 189 -14.37 -20.87 -4.34
C ILE A 189 -14.04 -19.82 -5.38
N VAL A 190 -15.01 -18.99 -5.74
CA VAL A 190 -14.85 -17.85 -6.64
C VAL A 190 -15.02 -16.55 -5.84
N CYS A 191 -13.95 -15.77 -5.76
CA CYS A 191 -13.89 -14.46 -5.12
C CYS A 191 -13.46 -13.42 -6.16
N GLY A 192 -14.41 -12.65 -6.71
CA GLY A 192 -14.13 -11.66 -7.75
C GLY A 192 -13.53 -12.31 -9.01
N GLU A 193 -12.27 -11.99 -9.33
CA GLU A 193 -11.54 -12.54 -10.48
C GLU A 193 -10.69 -13.77 -10.12
N THR A 194 -10.69 -14.19 -8.85
CA THR A 194 -9.86 -15.30 -8.37
C THR A 194 -10.69 -16.52 -8.04
N SER A 195 -10.27 -17.69 -8.53
CA SER A 195 -10.86 -18.99 -8.19
C SER A 195 -9.87 -19.88 -7.44
N PHE A 196 -10.35 -20.67 -6.48
CA PHE A 196 -9.56 -21.59 -5.68
C PHE A 196 -10.27 -22.93 -5.59
N THR A 197 -9.51 -24.02 -5.52
CA THR A 197 -10.04 -25.35 -5.24
C THR A 197 -9.52 -25.79 -3.88
N ILE A 198 -10.42 -26.13 -2.96
CA ILE A 198 -10.06 -26.58 -1.61
C ILE A 198 -10.75 -27.91 -1.27
N PRO A 199 -10.10 -28.79 -0.50
CA PRO A 199 -10.75 -29.98 0.02
C PRO A 199 -11.74 -29.61 1.13
N CYS A 200 -12.82 -30.39 1.19
CA CYS A 200 -13.88 -30.27 2.18
C CYS A 200 -14.23 -31.67 2.73
N ASN A 201 -14.37 -31.75 4.05
CA ASN A 201 -14.73 -32.98 4.75
C ASN A 201 -15.93 -32.76 5.67
N THR A 202 -16.49 -33.85 6.19
CA THR A 202 -17.44 -33.82 7.32
C THR A 202 -16.77 -33.25 8.58
N THR A 203 -15.45 -33.39 8.65
CA THR A 203 -14.58 -32.78 9.66
C THR A 203 -14.01 -31.44 9.20
N GLU A 204 -13.57 -30.63 10.15
CA GLU A 204 -12.99 -29.32 9.88
C GLU A 204 -11.73 -29.44 9.00
N SER A 205 -11.81 -28.95 7.76
CA SER A 205 -10.68 -28.93 6.81
C SER A 205 -10.19 -27.49 6.60
N ARG A 206 -8.89 -27.25 6.80
CA ARG A 206 -8.26 -25.92 6.76
C ARG A 206 -7.46 -25.73 5.48
N SER A 207 -7.67 -24.61 4.79
CA SER A 207 -6.98 -24.24 3.56
C SER A 207 -6.61 -22.76 3.55
N ASP A 208 -5.41 -22.44 3.06
CA ASP A 208 -4.94 -21.05 2.93
C ASP A 208 -5.34 -20.47 1.57
N LEU A 209 -6.22 -19.48 1.56
CA LEU A 209 -6.57 -18.71 0.36
C LEU A 209 -5.61 -17.53 0.20
N ARG A 210 -4.86 -17.50 -0.91
CA ARG A 210 -3.84 -16.47 -1.16
C ARG A 210 -4.27 -15.53 -2.27
N PHE A 211 -4.22 -14.23 -2.00
CA PHE A 211 -4.70 -13.20 -2.90
C PHE A 211 -3.59 -12.22 -3.27
N SER A 212 -3.59 -11.76 -4.52
CA SER A 212 -2.80 -10.62 -4.99
C SER A 212 -3.70 -9.39 -5.07
N LEU A 213 -3.65 -8.55 -4.05
CA LEU A 213 -4.58 -7.43 -3.89
C LEU A 213 -3.85 -6.10 -4.08
N THR A 214 -4.52 -5.15 -4.74
CA THR A 214 -3.96 -3.83 -5.03
C THR A 214 -4.43 -2.73 -4.08
N LYS A 215 -5.44 -3.04 -3.25
CA LYS A 215 -6.06 -2.09 -2.33
C LYS A 215 -5.87 -2.52 -0.88
N ALA A 216 -5.80 -1.54 0.02
CA ALA A 216 -5.60 -1.77 1.45
C ALA A 216 -6.86 -2.31 2.15
N ARG A 217 -8.04 -1.76 1.85
CA ARG A 217 -9.31 -2.17 2.48
C ARG A 217 -10.09 -3.03 1.51
N ILE A 218 -10.43 -4.23 1.96
CA ILE A 218 -11.04 -5.25 1.12
C ILE A 218 -12.29 -5.80 1.82
N ASN A 219 -13.33 -5.99 1.03
CA ASN A 219 -14.54 -6.70 1.42
C ASN A 219 -15.03 -7.48 0.19
N PHE A 220 -14.85 -8.80 0.20
CA PHE A 220 -15.25 -9.70 -0.87
C PHE A 220 -16.49 -10.47 -0.45
N ALA A 221 -17.47 -10.54 -1.35
CA ALA A 221 -18.46 -11.59 -1.35
C ALA A 221 -17.93 -12.72 -2.22
N CYS A 222 -17.65 -13.87 -1.62
CA CYS A 222 -17.19 -15.07 -2.29
C CYS A 222 -18.34 -16.07 -2.43
N VAL A 223 -18.31 -16.84 -3.51
CA VAL A 223 -19.24 -17.94 -3.76
C VAL A 223 -18.46 -19.24 -3.72
N VAL A 224 -18.95 -20.22 -2.98
CA VAL A 224 -18.43 -21.59 -2.99
C VAL A 224 -19.43 -22.53 -3.66
N SER A 225 -18.94 -23.43 -4.50
CA SER A 225 -19.73 -24.45 -5.19
C SER A 225 -19.13 -25.84 -5.01
N CYS A 226 -19.98 -26.79 -4.61
CA CYS A 226 -19.68 -28.23 -4.55
C CYS A 226 -20.67 -28.97 -5.46
N GLY A 227 -20.35 -29.02 -6.75
CA GLY A 227 -21.33 -29.40 -7.78
C GLY A 227 -22.25 -28.23 -8.10
N ARG A 228 -23.57 -28.43 -8.06
CA ARG A 228 -24.57 -27.41 -8.44
C ARG A 228 -25.01 -26.50 -7.29
N VAL A 229 -24.80 -26.91 -6.04
CA VAL A 229 -25.20 -26.11 -4.87
C VAL A 229 -24.15 -25.05 -4.58
N THR A 230 -24.58 -23.79 -4.55
CA THR A 230 -23.72 -22.64 -4.27
C THR A 230 -24.08 -21.99 -2.94
N THR A 231 -23.09 -21.70 -2.09
CA THR A 231 -23.27 -20.89 -0.87
C THR A 231 -22.34 -19.66 -0.92
N SER A 232 -22.75 -18.57 -0.28
CA SER A 232 -21.97 -17.32 -0.26
C SER A 232 -21.41 -17.03 1.12
N PHE A 233 -20.20 -16.49 1.18
CA PHE A 233 -19.56 -16.04 2.41
C PHE A 233 -18.72 -14.80 2.15
N ASP A 234 -18.51 -13.98 3.19
CA ASP A 234 -17.76 -12.74 3.06
C ASP A 234 -16.36 -12.86 3.66
N ILE A 235 -15.39 -12.22 3.00
CA ILE A 235 -14.02 -12.06 3.50
C ILE A 235 -13.72 -10.56 3.58
N ALA A 236 -13.39 -10.08 4.78
CA ALA A 236 -13.01 -8.70 5.01
C ALA A 236 -11.59 -8.59 5.58
N GLY A 237 -10.97 -7.43 5.42
CA GLY A 237 -9.72 -7.13 6.09
C GLY A 237 -9.08 -5.81 5.68
N ILE A 238 -8.07 -5.40 6.45
CA ILE A 238 -7.26 -4.22 6.19
C ILE A 238 -5.80 -4.65 6.08
N LEU A 239 -5.25 -4.54 4.88
CA LEU A 239 -3.89 -4.92 4.54
C LEU A 239 -2.89 -3.80 4.83
N LYS A 240 -1.66 -4.20 5.16
CA LYS A 240 -0.57 -3.27 5.44
C LYS A 240 0.13 -2.84 4.16
N PHE A 241 0.46 -1.56 4.06
CA PHE A 241 1.38 -1.07 3.02
C PHE A 241 2.82 -1.34 3.44
N THR A 242 3.65 -1.86 2.53
CA THR A 242 5.05 -2.17 2.84
C THR A 242 6.02 -1.72 1.76
N ALA A 243 5.72 -0.66 0.99
CA ALA A 243 6.73 -0.12 0.09
C ALA A 243 7.96 0.28 0.92
N SER A 244 8.99 -0.55 0.82
CA SER A 244 10.31 -0.26 1.34
C SER A 244 10.92 0.74 0.37
N ALA A 245 11.24 1.94 0.84
CA ALA A 245 11.90 2.98 0.04
C ALA A 245 13.13 2.45 -0.72
N GLN A 246 13.83 1.45 -0.17
CA GLN A 246 14.97 0.77 -0.79
C GLN A 246 14.62 0.03 -2.10
N GLY A 247 13.45 -0.59 -2.21
CA GLY A 247 13.04 -1.30 -3.44
C GLY A 247 12.63 -0.35 -4.56
N LEU A 248 12.08 0.82 -4.19
CA LEU A 248 11.80 1.92 -5.13
C LEU A 248 13.09 2.54 -5.67
N VAL A 249 14.14 2.59 -4.86
CA VAL A 249 15.46 3.10 -5.26
C VAL A 249 16.19 2.13 -6.19
N GLU A 250 16.18 0.83 -5.90
CA GLU A 250 16.78 -0.19 -6.79
C GLU A 250 16.10 -0.25 -8.16
N GLN A 251 14.77 -0.14 -8.20
CA GLN A 251 13.97 -0.18 -9.42
C GLN A 251 14.03 1.14 -10.23
N TRP A 252 14.38 2.26 -9.60
CA TRP A 252 14.69 3.53 -10.27
C TRP A 252 16.13 3.53 -10.83
N LEU A 253 17.07 2.90 -10.11
CA LEU A 253 18.47 2.76 -10.54
C LEU A 253 18.66 1.79 -11.71
N SER A 254 17.75 0.83 -11.92
CA SER A 254 17.78 -0.11 -13.04
C SER A 254 17.27 0.47 -14.37
N GLY A 255 16.77 1.71 -14.39
CA GLY A 255 16.36 2.39 -15.62
C GLY A 255 15.11 1.83 -16.30
N GLU A 256 14.36 0.93 -15.65
CA GLU A 256 13.03 0.53 -16.11
C GLU A 256 12.05 1.69 -15.92
N SER A 257 11.32 2.03 -16.98
CA SER A 257 10.29 3.07 -16.93
C SER A 257 9.18 2.64 -15.98
N VAL A 258 9.24 3.13 -14.74
CA VAL A 258 8.12 3.01 -13.82
C VAL A 258 6.99 3.84 -14.43
N SER A 259 5.94 3.20 -14.94
CA SER A 259 4.67 3.88 -15.18
C SER A 259 4.12 4.25 -13.79
N LEU A 260 4.50 5.44 -13.33
CA LEU A 260 3.99 6.08 -12.12
C LEU A 260 2.55 6.52 -12.36
N SER A 261 1.65 5.60 -12.70
CA SER A 261 0.22 5.89 -12.81
C SER A 261 -0.57 5.52 -11.56
N GLU A 262 0.03 4.91 -10.54
CA GLU A 262 -0.77 4.55 -9.35
C GLU A 262 0.04 4.47 -8.05
N ILE A 263 0.80 5.54 -7.74
CA ILE A 263 1.06 5.85 -6.34
C ILE A 263 -0.23 6.45 -5.78
N GLN A 264 -1.12 5.58 -5.29
CA GLN A 264 -2.23 6.00 -4.44
C GLN A 264 -1.63 6.31 -3.05
N TRP A 265 -1.16 7.54 -2.89
CA TRP A 265 -0.68 8.05 -1.62
C TRP A 265 -1.74 7.80 -0.52
N PRO A 266 -1.34 7.39 0.69
CA PRO A 266 -2.28 7.18 1.79
C PRO A 266 -3.10 8.46 2.00
N ASP A 267 -4.43 8.34 1.88
CA ASP A 267 -5.49 9.36 1.93
C ASP A 267 -5.05 10.79 2.30
N LEU A 268 -4.26 11.40 1.41
CA LEU A 268 -3.83 12.79 1.55
C LEU A 268 -5.02 13.73 1.30
N ALA A 269 -6.12 13.26 0.72
CA ALA A 269 -7.31 14.07 0.52
C ALA A 269 -7.94 14.46 1.87
N HIS A 270 -7.96 13.55 2.86
CA HIS A 270 -8.41 13.88 4.20
C HIS A 270 -7.43 14.82 4.93
N ILE A 271 -6.12 14.55 4.83
CA ILE A 271 -5.08 15.39 5.48
C ILE A 271 -5.02 16.79 4.85
N ALA A 272 -5.08 16.89 3.52
CA ALA A 272 -5.09 18.15 2.80
C ALA A 272 -6.36 18.96 3.07
N ARG A 273 -7.53 18.31 3.24
CA ARG A 273 -8.75 19.02 3.66
C ARG A 273 -8.59 19.66 5.03
N VAL A 274 -8.01 18.94 6.01
CA VAL A 274 -7.76 19.51 7.33
C VAL A 274 -6.73 20.65 7.24
N PHE A 275 -5.61 20.46 6.54
CA PHE A 275 -4.58 21.50 6.40
C PHE A 275 -5.08 22.75 5.66
N LEU A 276 -5.83 22.59 4.56
CA LEU A 276 -6.42 23.69 3.81
C LEU A 276 -7.52 24.40 4.60
N GLN A 277 -8.29 23.67 5.43
CA GLN A 277 -9.30 24.26 6.30
C GLN A 277 -8.65 25.13 7.38
N TRP A 278 -7.54 24.69 7.98
CA TRP A 278 -6.77 25.48 8.95
C TRP A 278 -6.09 26.70 8.32
N HIS A 279 -5.61 26.60 7.07
CA HIS A 279 -5.05 27.75 6.36
C HIS A 279 -6.12 28.77 5.97
N LYS A 280 -7.32 28.32 5.58
CA LYS A 280 -8.46 29.21 5.31
C LYS A 280 -8.88 29.98 6.56
N THR A 281 -8.98 29.33 7.71
CA THR A 281 -9.33 30.00 8.98
C THR A 281 -8.24 30.99 9.42
N LEU A 282 -6.97 30.64 9.26
CA LEU A 282 -5.83 31.53 9.55
C LEU A 282 -5.81 32.76 8.64
N ALA A 283 -6.04 32.59 7.33
CA ALA A 283 -6.12 33.71 6.39
C ALA A 283 -7.28 34.66 6.72
N ILE A 284 -8.46 34.12 7.05
CA ILE A 284 -9.61 34.93 7.49
C ILE A 284 -9.25 35.72 8.76
N ALA A 285 -8.61 35.08 9.74
CA ALA A 285 -8.21 35.75 10.97
C ALA A 285 -7.24 36.92 10.70
N ILE A 286 -6.23 36.73 9.85
CA ILE A 286 -5.28 37.80 9.47
C ILE A 286 -6.01 38.97 8.79
N VAL A 287 -6.92 38.69 7.86
CA VAL A 287 -7.69 39.74 7.17
C VAL A 287 -8.57 40.51 8.16
N THR A 288 -9.25 39.82 9.08
CA THR A 288 -10.06 40.50 10.12
C THR A 288 -9.23 41.38 11.04
N LEU A 289 -8.02 40.96 11.40
CA LEU A 289 -7.08 41.74 12.21
C LEU A 289 -6.65 43.02 11.47
N LEU A 290 -6.28 42.91 10.19
CA LEU A 290 -5.88 44.06 9.37
C LEU A 290 -7.01 45.07 9.20
N ILE A 291 -8.25 44.59 8.98
CA ILE A 291 -9.43 45.46 8.89
C ILE A 291 -9.69 46.17 10.23
N ALA A 292 -9.61 45.46 11.35
CA ALA A 292 -9.78 46.06 12.67
C ALA A 292 -8.73 47.15 12.95
N ILE A 293 -7.46 46.91 12.59
CA ILE A 293 -6.39 47.90 12.71
C ILE A 293 -6.67 49.12 11.82
N ALA A 294 -7.07 48.90 10.55
CA ALA A 294 -7.39 49.98 9.62
C ALA A 294 -8.57 50.84 10.10
N ILE A 295 -9.64 50.22 10.60
CA ILE A 295 -10.79 50.94 11.17
C ILE A 295 -10.36 51.73 12.39
N THR A 296 -9.57 51.13 13.29
CA THR A 296 -9.07 51.82 14.49
C THR A 296 -8.22 53.03 14.13
N TYR A 297 -7.35 52.90 13.12
CA TYR A 297 -6.52 53.99 12.60
C TYR A 297 -7.37 55.12 11.97
N LEU A 298 -8.37 54.77 11.18
CA LEU A 298 -9.30 55.73 10.57
C LEU A 298 -10.13 56.48 11.62
N VAL A 299 -10.65 55.78 12.63
CA VAL A 299 -11.41 56.41 13.73
C VAL A 299 -10.50 57.32 14.55
N PHE A 300 -9.28 56.90 14.86
CA PHE A 300 -8.34 57.74 15.63
C PHE A 300 -7.93 59.01 14.87
N THR A 301 -7.66 58.89 13.57
CA THR A 301 -7.26 60.04 12.73
C THR A 301 -8.41 61.00 12.46
N THR A 302 -9.63 60.51 12.25
CA THR A 302 -10.80 61.36 11.93
C THR A 302 -11.48 61.94 13.18
N CYS A 303 -11.67 61.14 14.23
CA CYS A 303 -12.31 61.58 15.47
C CYS A 303 -11.32 62.23 16.45
N GLY A 304 -10.09 61.72 16.56
CA GLY A 304 -9.07 62.24 17.48
C GLY A 304 -8.68 63.68 17.15
N MET A 305 -8.46 64.00 15.87
CA MET A 305 -8.14 65.36 15.43
C MET A 305 -9.29 66.34 15.68
N ARG A 306 -10.56 65.91 15.51
CA ARG A 306 -11.73 66.77 15.77
C ARG A 306 -11.92 67.05 17.26
N ILE A 307 -11.69 66.07 18.12
CA ILE A 307 -11.77 66.25 19.58
C ILE A 307 -10.63 67.14 20.08
N ILE A 308 -9.40 66.96 19.59
CA ILE A 308 -8.26 67.81 19.94
C ILE A 308 -8.48 69.26 19.47
N PHE A 309 -9.01 69.46 18.26
CA PHE A 309 -9.33 70.80 17.76
C PHE A 309 -10.48 71.46 18.55
N TRP A 310 -11.50 70.69 18.94
CA TRP A 310 -12.61 71.19 19.76
C TRP A 310 -12.15 71.58 21.18
N LEU A 311 -11.32 70.74 21.82
CA LEU A 311 -10.71 71.06 23.11
C LEU A 311 -9.76 72.26 23.01
N GLY A 312 -8.92 72.31 21.97
CA GLY A 312 -8.01 73.44 21.73
C GLY A 312 -8.75 74.76 21.51
N THR A 313 -9.83 74.75 20.74
CA THR A 313 -10.65 75.96 20.53
C THR A 313 -11.42 76.39 21.79
N GLN A 314 -11.87 75.45 22.62
CA GLN A 314 -12.44 75.75 23.94
C GLN A 314 -11.41 76.39 24.87
N HIS A 315 -10.21 75.82 24.98
CA HIS A 315 -9.14 76.38 25.80
C HIS A 315 -8.68 77.76 25.32
N ALA A 316 -8.58 77.98 24.00
CA ALA A 316 -8.26 79.28 23.44
C ALA A 316 -9.33 80.34 23.76
N LYS A 317 -10.63 80.00 23.68
CA LYS A 317 -11.72 80.91 24.07
C LYS A 317 -11.70 81.24 25.56
N SER A 318 -11.44 80.25 26.41
CA SER A 318 -11.32 80.45 27.85
C SER A 318 -10.13 81.35 28.21
N LEU A 319 -8.97 81.14 27.57
CA LEU A 319 -7.79 82.00 27.73
C LEU A 319 -8.05 83.43 27.25
N LEU A 320 -8.71 83.63 26.09
CA LEU A 320 -9.08 84.96 25.63
C LEU A 320 -10.06 85.66 26.60
N GLN A 321 -11.00 84.93 27.19
CA GLN A 321 -11.90 85.47 28.20
C GLN A 321 -11.14 85.85 29.48
N LEU A 322 -10.19 85.04 29.94
CA LEU A 322 -9.35 85.35 31.09
C LEU A 322 -8.44 86.56 30.84
N VAL A 323 -7.82 86.68 29.66
CA VAL A 323 -7.05 87.87 29.27
C VAL A 323 -7.94 89.11 29.19
N GLY A 324 -9.17 88.98 28.69
CA GLY A 324 -10.15 90.06 28.67
C GLY A 324 -10.57 90.50 30.07
N LEU A 325 -10.77 89.56 31.01
CA LEU A 325 -11.06 89.85 32.41
C LEU A 325 -9.86 90.51 33.12
N PHE A 326 -8.64 90.05 32.83
CA PHE A 326 -7.41 90.64 33.34
C PHE A 326 -7.25 92.10 32.87
N TRP A 327 -7.50 92.38 31.59
CA TRP A 327 -7.50 93.75 31.06
C TRP A 327 -8.60 94.63 31.67
N ARG A 328 -9.79 94.08 31.93
CA ARG A 328 -10.86 94.80 32.65
C ARG A 328 -10.45 95.12 34.09
N PHE A 329 -9.79 94.18 34.76
CA PHE A 329 -9.26 94.38 36.11
C PHE A 329 -8.17 95.46 36.13
N LEU A 330 -7.22 95.42 35.20
CA LEU A 330 -6.19 96.47 35.01
C LEU A 330 -6.81 97.84 34.73
N ARG A 331 -7.85 97.90 33.90
CA ARG A 331 -8.57 99.16 33.63
C ARG A 331 -9.26 99.68 34.89
N PHE A 332 -9.86 98.79 35.69
CA PHE A 332 -10.50 99.14 36.95
C PHE A 332 -9.49 99.63 38.00
N THR A 333 -8.33 98.98 38.13
CA THR A 333 -7.27 99.42 39.05
C THR A 333 -6.63 100.73 38.59
N CYS A 334 -6.39 100.93 37.28
CA CYS A 334 -5.93 102.22 36.76
C CYS A 334 -6.94 103.35 36.99
N VAL A 335 -8.24 103.12 36.76
CA VAL A 335 -9.28 104.13 37.03
C VAL A 335 -9.33 104.45 38.53
N ASN A 336 -9.27 103.45 39.41
CA ASN A 336 -9.26 103.68 40.86
C ASN A 336 -7.97 104.36 41.36
N LEU A 337 -6.82 104.12 40.71
CA LEU A 337 -5.57 104.85 40.99
C LEU A 337 -5.66 106.31 40.53
N ILE A 338 -6.30 106.62 39.41
CA ILE A 338 -6.55 107.99 38.96
C ILE A 338 -7.53 108.69 39.92
N VAL A 339 -8.57 108.02 40.38
CA VAL A 339 -9.52 108.57 41.37
C VAL A 339 -8.87 108.77 42.74
N SER A 340 -7.97 107.88 43.18
CA SER A 340 -7.25 108.06 44.45
C SER A 340 -6.17 109.14 44.37
N ALA A 341 -5.59 109.37 43.18
CA ALA A 341 -4.68 110.50 42.94
C ALA A 341 -5.42 111.85 42.93
N HIS A 342 -6.67 111.90 42.43
CA HIS A 342 -7.45 113.14 42.40
C HIS A 342 -8.05 113.55 43.76
N ARG A 343 -8.14 112.61 44.72
CA ARG A 343 -8.61 112.88 46.10
C ARG A 343 -7.49 113.31 47.06
N LYS A 344 -6.23 113.42 46.58
CA LYS A 344 -5.09 113.99 47.33
C LYS A 344 -4.87 115.50 47.07
N GLN A 345 -5.83 116.20 46.45
CA GLN A 345 -5.77 117.65 46.18
C GLN A 345 -7.04 118.45 46.56
N GLN A 346 -7.88 117.91 47.44
CA GLN A 346 -8.82 118.65 48.29
C GLN A 346 -8.60 118.19 49.72
#